data_AF-A0A1X0NXI6-F1
#
_entry.id   AF-A0A1X0NXI6-F1
#
_cell.length_a   1.000
_cell.length_b   1.000
_cell.length_c   1.000
_cell.angle_alpha   90.00
_cell.angle_beta   90.00
_cell.angle_gamma   90.00
#
_symmetry.space_group_name_H-M   'P 1'
#
loop_
_entity.id
_entity.type
_entity.pdbx_description
1 polymer ?
#
loop_
_entity_poly.entity_id
_entity_poly.type
_entity_poly.pdbx_seq_one_letter_code
_entity_poly.pdbx_strand_id
1 'polypeptide(L)'
;MVPVFDGDQGMGIPNADFVIYLGLSTKKPGTKICTYGDDGRPTSAMIKLNPFEIKYTQQYVRLVAHEIAHGLGFSMDLDKFRQMVLNGENSSYPGYKELSSPEVKNAVQDHYICDDYIGMKLDNSPPETGRNDDPHFDGRVARDELMAPLHGVTGDKRSYSSLTLAAFESTGYYKADYNKAEKFWGSKMGCKFLKKP
;
A
#
# COMPACT_ATOMS: atom_id res chain seq x y z
N MET A 1 -19.03 -1.30 18.62
CA MET A 1 -18.19 -0.20 19.12
C MET A 1 -16.99 -0.88 19.75
N VAL A 2 -15.79 -0.74 19.17
CA VAL A 2 -14.57 -1.27 19.82
C VAL A 2 -14.36 -0.40 21.06
N PRO A 3 -14.29 -0.96 22.27
CA PRO A 3 -14.10 -0.15 23.46
C PRO A 3 -12.79 0.63 23.31
N VAL A 4 -12.91 1.96 23.40
CA VAL A 4 -11.75 2.85 23.49
C VAL A 4 -11.13 2.53 24.83
N PHE A 5 -9.91 2.00 24.84
CA PHE A 5 -9.13 2.01 26.07
C PHE A 5 -8.84 3.50 26.37
N ASP A 6 -9.63 4.06 27.29
CA ASP A 6 -9.66 5.43 27.82
C ASP A 6 -8.69 6.44 27.18
N GLY A 7 -9.16 7.10 26.12
CA GLY A 7 -8.45 8.19 25.44
C GLY A 7 -8.80 9.59 25.90
N ASP A 8 -9.70 9.77 26.88
CA ASP A 8 -10.08 11.11 27.35
C ASP A 8 -9.33 11.53 28.63
N GLN A 9 -8.69 10.59 29.36
CA GLN A 9 -7.78 10.89 30.50
C GLN A 9 -6.57 9.92 30.67
N GLY A 10 -6.31 8.98 29.74
CA GLY A 10 -5.37 7.86 29.94
C GLY A 10 -3.95 8.06 29.42
N MET A 11 -2.97 7.38 30.04
CA MET A 11 -1.51 7.43 29.77
C MET A 11 -1.07 6.92 28.36
N GLY A 12 -1.99 6.76 27.41
CA GLY A 12 -1.73 6.08 26.14
C GLY A 12 -1.45 4.57 26.30
N ILE A 13 -1.03 3.91 25.22
CA ILE A 13 -0.63 2.50 25.25
C ILE A 13 0.90 2.46 25.35
N PRO A 14 1.49 2.02 26.49
CA PRO A 14 2.94 2.04 26.67
C PRO A 14 3.64 1.04 25.75
N ASN A 15 4.84 1.39 25.28
CA ASN A 15 5.69 0.56 24.43
C ASN A 15 5.02 0.12 23.10
N ALA A 16 4.21 0.98 22.50
CA ALA A 16 3.56 0.74 21.22
C ALA A 16 3.83 1.88 20.23
N ASP A 17 4.37 1.54 19.06
CA ASP A 17 4.59 2.50 17.97
C ASP A 17 3.38 2.63 17.04
N PHE A 18 2.51 1.61 17.02
CA PHE A 18 1.32 1.54 16.19
C PHE A 18 0.28 0.58 16.80
N VAL A 19 -1.00 0.94 16.74
CA VAL A 19 -2.11 0.15 17.32
C VAL A 19 -3.12 -0.21 16.23
N ILE A 20 -3.45 -1.50 16.11
CA ILE A 20 -4.46 -1.99 15.17
C ILE A 20 -5.75 -2.30 15.92
N TYR A 21 -6.84 -1.63 15.55
CA TYR A 21 -8.19 -1.96 15.99
C TYR A 21 -8.87 -2.82 14.93
N LEU A 22 -9.01 -4.12 15.22
CA LEU A 22 -9.68 -5.06 14.33
C LEU A 22 -11.21 -5.01 14.54
N GLY A 23 -11.95 -4.84 13.46
CA GLY A 23 -13.41 -4.92 13.42
C GLY A 23 -13.89 -5.90 12.36
N LEU A 24 -15.14 -6.34 12.49
CA LEU A 24 -15.81 -7.17 11.50
C LEU A 24 -16.98 -6.40 10.90
N SER A 25 -17.11 -6.37 9.57
CA SER A 25 -18.23 -5.74 8.90
C SER A 25 -18.49 -6.29 7.51
N THR A 26 -19.75 -6.53 7.20
CA THR A 26 -20.21 -6.87 5.84
C THR A 26 -20.48 -5.62 4.99
N LYS A 27 -20.43 -4.42 5.59
CA LYS A 27 -20.66 -3.14 4.91
C LYS A 27 -19.38 -2.33 4.94
N LYS A 28 -18.79 -2.06 3.77
CA LYS A 28 -17.52 -1.33 3.64
C LYS A 28 -16.42 -1.98 4.51
N PRO A 29 -15.97 -3.22 4.21
CA PRO A 29 -14.74 -3.78 4.79
C PRO A 29 -13.53 -3.01 4.25
N GLY A 30 -12.47 -2.83 5.03
CA GLY A 30 -11.24 -2.12 4.63
C GLY A 30 -10.61 -1.32 5.77
N THR A 31 -9.66 -0.45 5.45
CA THR A 31 -8.81 0.21 6.44
C THR A 31 -9.07 1.71 6.55
N LYS A 32 -8.88 2.27 7.75
CA LYS A 32 -8.85 3.71 7.99
C LYS A 32 -7.76 4.03 9.02
N ILE A 33 -6.87 4.97 8.71
CA ILE A 33 -5.94 5.53 9.69
C ILE A 33 -6.75 6.34 10.71
N CYS A 34 -6.55 6.07 11.99
CA CYS A 34 -7.34 6.63 13.08
C CYS A 34 -6.63 7.79 13.79
N THR A 35 -5.32 7.69 13.98
CA THR A 35 -4.51 8.71 14.66
C THR A 35 -3.14 8.85 14.00
N TYR A 36 -2.55 10.03 14.18
CA TYR A 36 -1.20 10.37 13.74
C TYR A 36 -0.39 10.86 14.93
N GLY A 37 0.93 10.68 14.90
CA GLY A 37 1.87 11.32 15.82
C GLY A 37 2.14 12.78 15.42
N ASP A 38 2.92 13.49 16.24
CA ASP A 38 3.28 14.90 16.00
C ASP A 38 4.07 15.10 14.70
N ASP A 39 4.78 14.08 14.25
CA ASP A 39 5.53 14.04 12.99
C ASP A 39 4.66 13.67 11.77
N GLY A 40 3.37 13.42 11.98
CA GLY A 40 2.43 12.96 10.96
C GLY A 40 2.51 11.46 10.65
N ARG A 41 3.29 10.68 11.42
CA ARG A 41 3.34 9.21 11.27
C ARG A 41 2.03 8.58 11.73
N PRO A 42 1.43 7.63 10.99
CA PRO A 42 0.30 6.87 11.49
C PRO A 42 0.64 6.17 12.82
N THR A 43 -0.22 6.31 13.83
CA THR A 43 -0.04 5.69 15.17
C THR A 43 -1.16 4.71 15.52
N SER A 44 -2.29 4.75 14.81
CA SER A 44 -3.27 3.68 14.87
C SER A 44 -4.12 3.60 13.60
N ALA A 45 -4.65 2.42 13.32
CA ALA A 45 -5.62 2.21 12.27
C ALA A 45 -6.71 1.22 12.68
N MET A 46 -7.88 1.38 12.08
CA MET A 46 -8.98 0.43 12.17
C MET A 46 -9.05 -0.38 10.89
N ILE A 47 -8.99 -1.70 11.03
CA ILE A 47 -9.10 -2.66 9.92
C ILE A 47 -10.42 -3.40 10.07
N LYS A 48 -11.27 -3.35 9.05
CA LYS A 48 -12.56 -4.04 9.04
C LYS A 48 -12.52 -5.19 8.05
N LEU A 49 -12.67 -6.43 8.54
CA LEU A 49 -12.72 -7.62 7.70
C LEU A 49 -14.16 -8.07 7.46
N ASN A 50 -14.45 -8.56 6.25
CA ASN A 50 -15.73 -9.21 5.97
C ASN A 50 -15.73 -10.62 6.59
N PRO A 51 -16.58 -10.91 7.59
CA PRO A 51 -16.56 -12.20 8.29
C PRO A 51 -16.87 -13.40 7.38
N PHE A 52 -17.58 -13.20 6.26
CA PHE A 52 -17.89 -14.27 5.31
C PHE A 52 -16.75 -14.61 4.36
N GLU A 53 -15.72 -13.76 4.30
CA GLU A 53 -14.55 -13.96 3.45
C GLU A 53 -13.35 -14.53 4.22
N ILE A 54 -13.41 -14.57 5.56
CA ILE A 54 -12.32 -15.08 6.41
C ILE A 54 -12.10 -16.56 6.11
N LYS A 55 -10.89 -16.88 5.63
CA LYS A 55 -10.44 -18.24 5.34
C LYS A 55 -9.01 -18.42 5.83
N TYR A 56 -8.68 -19.64 6.27
CA TYR A 56 -7.30 -20.00 6.62
C TYR A 56 -6.50 -20.32 5.34
N THR A 57 -6.20 -19.28 4.55
CA THR A 57 -5.44 -19.38 3.31
C THR A 57 -4.35 -18.32 3.26
N GLN A 58 -3.28 -18.59 2.51
CA GLN A 58 -2.23 -17.60 2.28
C GLN A 58 -2.77 -16.33 1.62
N GLN A 59 -3.73 -16.47 0.69
CA GLN A 59 -4.39 -15.35 0.04
C GLN A 59 -5.07 -14.41 1.06
N TYR A 60 -5.75 -14.98 2.07
CA TYR A 60 -6.41 -14.18 3.11
C TYR A 60 -5.39 -13.53 4.06
N VAL A 61 -4.31 -14.23 4.41
CA VAL A 61 -3.19 -13.63 5.17
C VAL A 61 -2.62 -12.43 4.44
N ARG A 62 -2.43 -12.51 3.11
CA ARG A 62 -1.94 -11.39 2.31
C ARG A 62 -2.95 -10.27 2.14
N LEU A 63 -4.25 -10.57 2.11
CA LEU A 63 -5.28 -9.55 2.18
C LEU A 63 -5.19 -8.76 3.49
N VAL A 64 -5.06 -9.44 4.63
CA VAL A 64 -4.90 -8.75 5.92
C VAL A 64 -3.62 -7.92 5.95
N ALA A 65 -2.51 -8.43 5.39
CA ALA A 65 -1.26 -7.66 5.28
C ALA A 65 -1.40 -6.41 4.39
N HIS A 66 -2.17 -6.49 3.31
CA HIS A 66 -2.50 -5.37 2.43
C HIS A 66 -3.32 -4.29 3.17
N GLU A 67 -4.33 -4.70 3.94
CA GLU A 67 -5.10 -3.78 4.79
C GLU A 67 -4.21 -3.11 5.86
N ILE A 68 -3.32 -3.88 6.50
CA ILE A 68 -2.34 -3.33 7.43
C ILE A 68 -1.44 -2.30 6.72
N ALA A 69 -1.02 -2.57 5.49
CA ALA A 69 -0.16 -1.65 4.73
C ALA A 69 -0.84 -0.29 4.46
N HIS A 70 -2.14 -0.27 4.15
CA HIS A 70 -2.90 0.99 4.10
C HIS A 70 -2.88 1.72 5.45
N GLY A 71 -3.09 0.99 6.55
CA GLY A 71 -3.07 1.55 7.90
C GLY A 71 -1.72 2.13 8.31
N LEU A 72 -0.62 1.56 7.79
CA LEU A 72 0.74 2.03 8.03
C LEU A 72 1.14 3.24 7.18
N GLY A 73 0.32 3.65 6.20
CA GLY A 73 0.56 4.88 5.44
C GLY A 73 0.66 4.70 3.93
N PHE A 74 0.37 3.53 3.36
CA PHE A 74 0.14 3.42 1.91
C PHE A 74 -1.25 4.02 1.58
N SER A 75 -1.40 5.33 1.74
CA SER A 75 -2.70 5.98 1.67
C SER A 75 -2.57 7.44 1.21
N MET A 76 -3.50 7.87 0.37
CA MET A 76 -3.60 9.28 -0.05
C MET A 76 -3.99 10.21 1.11
N ASP A 77 -4.47 9.68 2.24
CA ASP A 77 -4.75 10.45 3.45
C ASP A 77 -3.44 10.91 4.15
N LEU A 78 -2.32 10.23 3.91
CA LEU A 78 -1.02 10.57 4.47
C LEU A 78 -0.29 11.62 3.62
N ASP A 79 0.05 12.77 4.21
CA ASP A 79 0.70 13.87 3.49
C ASP A 79 2.03 13.46 2.85
N LYS A 80 2.87 12.70 3.57
CA LYS A 80 4.13 12.17 3.05
C LYS A 80 3.92 11.28 1.82
N PHE A 81 2.90 10.42 1.83
CA PHE A 81 2.57 9.59 0.68
C PHE A 81 2.08 10.44 -0.49
N ARG A 82 1.16 11.38 -0.22
CA ARG A 82 0.60 12.28 -1.23
C ARG A 82 1.67 13.10 -1.95
N GLN A 83 2.71 13.54 -1.24
CA GLN A 83 3.83 14.31 -1.81
C GLN A 83 4.67 13.51 -2.82
N MET A 84 4.66 12.18 -2.75
CA MET A 84 5.36 11.30 -3.69
C MET A 84 4.54 11.02 -4.96
N VAL A 85 3.26 11.41 -5.00
CA VAL A 85 2.38 11.09 -6.12
C VAL A 85 2.45 12.19 -7.19
N LEU A 86 3.00 11.83 -8.35
CA LEU A 86 3.02 12.66 -9.55
C LEU A 86 1.75 12.40 -10.39
N ASN A 87 1.28 13.44 -11.08
CA ASN A 87 0.06 13.39 -11.91
C ASN A 87 0.33 13.98 -13.30
N GLY A 88 -0.42 13.52 -14.30
CA GLY A 88 -0.51 14.18 -15.61
C GLY A 88 0.82 14.19 -16.37
N GLU A 89 1.28 15.36 -16.76
CA GLU A 89 2.49 15.57 -17.58
C GLU A 89 3.81 15.31 -16.84
N ASN A 90 3.78 15.29 -15.50
CA ASN A 90 4.96 15.03 -14.67
C ASN A 90 5.21 13.53 -14.42
N SER A 91 4.30 12.67 -14.91
CA SER A 91 4.38 11.22 -14.77
C SER A 91 5.05 10.60 -15.99
N SER A 92 5.89 9.58 -15.78
CA SER A 92 6.41 8.68 -16.82
C SER A 92 5.30 7.90 -17.55
N TYR A 93 4.07 7.97 -17.02
CA TYR A 93 2.88 7.30 -17.51
C TYR A 93 1.82 8.35 -17.91
N PRO A 94 1.79 8.81 -19.17
CA PRO A 94 0.85 9.83 -19.63
C PRO A 94 -0.61 9.48 -19.28
N GLY A 95 -1.28 10.36 -18.55
CA GLY A 95 -2.67 10.18 -18.12
C GLY A 95 -2.87 9.36 -16.83
N TYR A 96 -1.79 8.95 -16.16
CA TYR A 96 -1.84 8.15 -14.92
C TYR A 96 -1.08 8.83 -13.78
N LYS A 97 -1.46 8.48 -12.55
CA LYS A 97 -0.69 8.82 -11.35
C LYS A 97 0.53 7.89 -11.24
N GLU A 98 1.61 8.41 -10.71
CA GLU A 98 2.86 7.67 -10.48
C GLU A 98 3.35 7.94 -9.07
N LEU A 99 3.70 6.89 -8.33
CA LEU A 99 4.41 7.02 -7.05
C LEU A 99 5.91 7.13 -7.34
N SER A 100 6.50 8.27 -7.01
CA SER A 100 7.90 8.58 -7.33
C SER A 100 8.67 9.06 -6.09
N SER A 101 9.78 8.40 -5.84
CA SER A 101 10.80 8.72 -4.84
C SER A 101 12.12 8.07 -5.27
N PRO A 102 13.28 8.44 -4.69
CA PRO A 102 14.54 7.75 -4.95
C PRO A 102 14.47 6.24 -4.71
N GLU A 103 13.83 5.81 -3.62
CA GLU A 103 13.73 4.40 -3.24
C GLU A 103 12.79 3.64 -4.18
N VAL A 104 11.64 4.22 -4.53
CA VAL A 104 10.68 3.59 -5.45
C VAL A 104 11.29 3.50 -6.85
N LYS A 105 11.98 4.55 -7.30
CA LYS A 105 12.75 4.54 -8.56
C LYS A 105 13.74 3.39 -8.58
N ASN A 106 14.59 3.26 -7.56
CA ASN A 106 15.58 2.19 -7.50
C ASN A 106 14.91 0.81 -7.55
N ALA A 107 13.83 0.60 -6.78
CA ALA A 107 13.09 -0.66 -6.80
C ALA A 107 12.47 -0.99 -8.16
N VAL A 108 11.99 0.01 -8.91
CA VAL A 108 11.48 -0.14 -10.29
C VAL A 108 12.62 -0.48 -11.25
N GLN A 109 13.71 0.28 -11.20
CA GLN A 109 14.88 0.09 -12.07
C GLN A 109 15.49 -1.29 -11.88
N ASP A 110 15.67 -1.73 -10.63
CA ASP A 110 16.23 -3.04 -10.29
C ASP A 110 15.30 -4.19 -10.70
N HIS A 111 13.99 -4.06 -10.47
CA HIS A 111 13.06 -5.14 -10.77
C HIS A 111 12.83 -5.30 -12.26
N TYR A 112 12.58 -4.21 -12.99
CA TYR A 112 12.21 -4.26 -14.41
C TYR A 112 13.42 -4.14 -15.35
N ILE A 113 14.60 -3.73 -14.87
CA ILE A 113 15.78 -3.39 -15.68
C ILE A 113 15.42 -2.28 -16.67
N CYS A 114 15.04 -1.13 -16.13
CA CYS A 114 14.56 0.00 -16.90
C CYS A 114 14.92 1.34 -16.25
N ASP A 115 15.94 2.02 -16.80
CA ASP A 115 16.44 3.27 -16.23
C ASP A 115 15.58 4.50 -16.56
N ASP A 116 14.72 4.40 -17.57
CA ASP A 116 13.91 5.51 -18.10
C ASP A 116 12.77 5.96 -17.17
N TYR A 117 12.38 5.13 -16.18
CA TYR A 117 11.23 5.38 -15.32
C TYR A 117 11.66 5.89 -13.94
N ILE A 118 10.92 6.87 -13.41
CA ILE A 118 11.24 7.55 -12.14
C ILE A 118 10.35 7.10 -10.97
N GLY A 119 9.47 6.14 -11.19
CA GLY A 119 8.49 5.69 -10.22
C GLY A 119 7.63 4.55 -10.73
N MET A 120 6.63 4.20 -9.94
CA MET A 120 5.71 3.11 -10.24
C MET A 120 4.30 3.64 -10.50
N LYS A 121 3.71 3.21 -11.62
CA LYS A 121 2.33 3.57 -11.99
C LYS A 121 1.35 3.14 -10.89
N LEU A 122 0.46 4.05 -10.53
CA LEU A 122 -0.66 3.76 -9.65
C LEU A 122 -1.90 3.40 -10.47
N ASP A 123 -2.70 2.49 -9.92
CA ASP A 123 -3.98 2.10 -10.49
C ASP A 123 -4.96 3.29 -10.49
N ASN A 124 -5.72 3.40 -11.58
CA ASN A 124 -6.70 4.46 -11.78
C ASN A 124 -8.11 3.91 -12.01
N SER A 125 -8.36 2.64 -11.67
CA SER A 125 -9.69 2.06 -11.74
C SER A 125 -10.62 2.84 -10.81
N PRO A 126 -11.88 3.09 -11.21
CA PRO A 126 -12.83 3.78 -10.36
C PRO A 126 -12.97 3.03 -9.02
N PRO A 127 -13.00 3.74 -7.88
CA PRO A 127 -13.14 3.09 -6.57
C PRO A 127 -14.45 2.30 -6.55
N GLU A 128 -14.39 1.03 -6.13
CA GLU A 128 -15.56 0.17 -6.23
C GLU A 128 -16.75 0.64 -5.38
N THR A 129 -16.55 1.45 -4.33
CA THR A 129 -17.67 1.98 -3.53
C THR A 129 -17.32 3.23 -2.71
N GLY A 130 -17.52 4.45 -3.24
CA GLY A 130 -17.74 5.68 -2.47
C GLY A 130 -16.80 5.92 -1.27
N ARG A 131 -15.56 5.47 -1.39
CA ARG A 131 -14.46 5.67 -0.44
C ARG A 131 -13.40 6.50 -1.14
N ASN A 132 -12.59 7.18 -0.33
CA ASN A 132 -11.36 7.79 -0.79
C ASN A 132 -10.58 6.76 -1.62
N ASP A 133 -10.06 7.20 -2.77
CA ASP A 133 -9.31 6.38 -3.71
C ASP A 133 -8.05 5.82 -3.04
N ASP A 134 -8.18 4.69 -2.33
CA ASP A 134 -7.03 4.03 -1.72
C ASP A 134 -6.04 3.68 -2.84
N PRO A 135 -4.80 4.19 -2.76
CA PRO A 135 -3.85 4.05 -3.84
C PRO A 135 -3.41 2.59 -3.92
N HIS A 136 -3.21 2.11 -5.14
CA HIS A 136 -2.69 0.77 -5.42
C HIS A 136 -1.66 0.87 -6.54
N PHE A 137 -0.71 -0.05 -6.61
CA PHE A 137 0.13 -0.19 -7.81
C PHE A 137 -0.69 -0.74 -8.97
N ASP A 138 -0.36 -0.33 -10.19
CA ASP A 138 -1.07 -0.82 -11.38
C ASP A 138 -0.96 -2.36 -11.51
N GLY A 139 -2.11 -3.04 -11.40
CA GLY A 139 -2.18 -4.50 -11.37
C GLY A 139 -1.72 -5.19 -12.66
N ARG A 140 -1.58 -4.46 -13.78
CA ARG A 140 -1.10 -5.04 -15.06
C ARG A 140 0.39 -5.27 -15.06
N VAL A 141 1.13 -4.51 -14.27
CA VAL A 141 2.60 -4.60 -14.15
C VAL A 141 3.04 -5.07 -12.76
N ALA A 142 2.18 -4.92 -11.76
CA ALA A 142 2.39 -5.33 -10.36
C ALA A 142 1.44 -6.46 -9.91
N ARG A 143 0.93 -7.30 -10.82
CA ARG A 143 -0.16 -8.27 -10.56
C ARG A 143 -0.10 -9.07 -9.25
N ASP A 144 1.10 -9.55 -8.89
CA ASP A 144 1.32 -10.40 -7.71
C ASP A 144 2.03 -9.62 -6.59
N GLU A 145 1.97 -8.29 -6.61
CA GLU A 145 2.50 -7.38 -5.59
C GLU A 145 1.46 -7.19 -4.46
N LEU A 146 1.91 -6.99 -3.22
CA LEU A 146 1.03 -6.84 -2.06
C LEU A 146 -0.01 -5.74 -2.22
N MET A 147 0.37 -4.58 -2.75
CA MET A 147 -0.44 -3.37 -2.92
C MET A 147 -1.01 -3.21 -4.33
N ALA A 148 -1.09 -4.28 -5.11
CA ALA A 148 -1.91 -4.31 -6.32
C ALA A 148 -3.40 -4.47 -5.97
N PRO A 149 -4.34 -4.02 -6.84
CA PRO A 149 -5.77 -4.16 -6.61
C PRO A 149 -6.17 -5.62 -6.38
N LEU A 150 -7.17 -5.82 -5.53
CA LEU A 150 -7.66 -7.16 -5.21
C LEU A 150 -8.37 -7.84 -6.39
N HIS A 151 -8.91 -7.06 -7.32
CA HIS A 151 -9.68 -7.52 -8.48
C HIS A 151 -8.76 -7.80 -9.67
N GLY A 152 -8.97 -8.93 -10.36
CA GLY A 152 -8.16 -9.34 -11.50
C GLY A 152 -6.88 -10.13 -11.15
N VAL A 153 -6.61 -10.38 -9.86
CA VAL A 153 -5.55 -11.29 -9.44
C VAL A 153 -5.94 -12.73 -9.78
N THR A 154 -5.28 -13.27 -10.79
CA THR A 154 -5.37 -14.67 -11.18
C THR A 154 -4.21 -15.39 -10.46
N GLY A 155 -4.48 -15.97 -9.29
CA GLY A 155 -3.50 -16.70 -8.48
C GLY A 155 -3.49 -16.32 -6.99
N ASP A 156 -2.76 -17.09 -6.20
CA ASP A 156 -2.76 -16.98 -4.73
C ASP A 156 -1.66 -16.07 -4.16
N LYS A 157 -0.80 -15.53 -5.03
CA LYS A 157 0.43 -14.85 -4.61
C LYS A 157 0.27 -13.33 -4.56
N ARG A 158 0.57 -12.75 -3.40
CA ARG A 158 0.72 -11.31 -3.17
C ARG A 158 1.99 -11.10 -2.37
N SER A 159 3.02 -10.63 -3.05
CA SER A 159 4.38 -10.60 -2.58
C SER A 159 4.64 -9.27 -1.89
N TYR A 160 5.16 -9.32 -0.66
CA TYR A 160 5.66 -8.13 0.03
C TYR A 160 6.99 -7.74 -0.62
N SER A 161 6.92 -6.99 -1.71
CA SER A 161 8.06 -6.78 -2.61
C SER A 161 8.91 -5.58 -2.21
N SER A 162 10.02 -5.40 -2.93
CA SER A 162 10.86 -4.21 -2.84
C SER A 162 10.08 -2.91 -3.16
N LEU A 163 9.02 -2.97 -3.97
CA LEU A 163 8.20 -1.78 -4.28
C LEU A 163 7.41 -1.30 -3.06
N THR A 164 6.69 -2.19 -2.37
CA THR A 164 5.95 -1.82 -1.16
C THR A 164 6.90 -1.36 -0.06
N LEU A 165 8.04 -2.06 0.11
CA LEU A 165 9.07 -1.67 1.07
C LEU A 165 9.63 -0.27 0.77
N ALA A 166 9.95 0.01 -0.49
CA ALA A 166 10.42 1.32 -0.91
C ALA A 166 9.39 2.43 -0.68
N ALA A 167 8.11 2.17 -0.98
CA ALA A 167 7.04 3.13 -0.71
C ALA A 167 6.97 3.51 0.78
N PHE A 168 7.13 2.54 1.68
CA PHE A 168 7.17 2.80 3.12
C PHE A 168 8.42 3.57 3.55
N GLU A 169 9.61 3.16 3.11
CA GLU A 169 10.85 3.85 3.47
C GLU A 169 10.85 5.31 3.00
N SER A 170 10.29 5.56 1.81
CA SER A 170 10.17 6.91 1.24
C SER A 170 9.28 7.87 2.06
N THR A 171 8.41 7.35 2.94
CA THR A 171 7.64 8.21 3.87
C THR A 171 8.53 8.86 4.93
N GLY A 172 9.72 8.28 5.18
CA GLY A 172 10.64 8.68 6.25
C GLY A 172 10.32 8.07 7.61
N TYR A 173 9.23 7.30 7.74
CA TYR A 173 8.81 6.71 9.02
C TYR A 173 9.37 5.32 9.29
N TYR A 174 9.81 4.63 8.23
CA TYR A 174 10.25 3.25 8.28
C TYR A 174 11.62 3.12 7.65
N LYS A 175 12.38 2.13 8.10
CA LYS A 175 13.61 1.68 7.42
C LYS A 175 13.37 0.28 6.89
N ALA A 176 13.38 0.08 5.59
CA ALA A 176 13.10 -1.23 5.02
C ALA A 176 14.32 -2.16 5.11
N ASP A 177 14.05 -3.45 5.27
CA ASP A 177 15.04 -4.51 5.12
C ASP A 177 14.80 -5.22 3.78
N TYR A 178 15.45 -4.73 2.72
CA TYR A 178 15.31 -5.26 1.37
C TYR A 178 15.79 -6.71 1.22
N ASN A 179 16.56 -7.26 2.16
CA ASN A 179 16.92 -8.69 2.14
C ASN A 179 15.71 -9.61 2.34
N LYS A 180 14.61 -9.07 2.90
CA LYS A 180 13.34 -9.78 3.10
C LYS A 180 12.34 -9.54 1.99
N ALA A 181 12.69 -8.76 0.97
CA ALA A 181 11.81 -8.46 -0.15
C ALA A 181 11.46 -9.74 -0.92
N GLU A 182 10.17 -9.98 -1.11
CA GLU A 182 9.68 -11.10 -1.90
C GLU A 182 9.72 -10.77 -3.40
N LYS A 183 10.14 -11.73 -4.21
CA LYS A 183 10.09 -11.61 -5.67
C LYS A 183 8.64 -11.67 -6.16
N PHE A 184 8.29 -10.77 -7.06
CA PHE A 184 6.98 -10.72 -7.72
C PHE A 184 7.12 -10.84 -9.25
N TRP A 185 5.99 -10.92 -9.94
CA TRP A 185 5.95 -11.06 -11.40
C TRP A 185 6.51 -9.82 -12.12
N GLY A 186 6.94 -9.98 -13.38
CA GLY A 186 7.41 -8.87 -14.20
C GLY A 186 8.93 -8.60 -14.16
N SER A 187 9.71 -9.42 -13.44
CA SER A 187 11.15 -9.18 -13.27
C SER A 187 11.90 -9.23 -14.62
N LYS A 188 12.76 -8.22 -14.85
CA LYS A 188 13.62 -8.03 -16.02
C LYS A 188 12.89 -7.96 -17.36
N MET A 189 11.61 -7.58 -17.36
CA MET A 189 10.82 -7.46 -18.59
C MET A 189 11.08 -6.17 -19.40
N GLY A 190 11.87 -5.24 -18.86
CA GLY A 190 12.31 -4.01 -19.51
C GLY A 190 11.23 -2.93 -19.62
N CYS A 191 11.64 -1.73 -20.08
CA CYS A 191 10.78 -0.55 -20.15
C CYS A 191 9.50 -0.72 -20.98
N LYS A 192 9.53 -1.57 -22.02
CA LYS A 192 8.34 -1.83 -22.85
C LYS A 192 7.21 -2.49 -22.06
N PHE A 193 7.54 -3.24 -21.01
CA PHE A 193 6.54 -3.86 -20.16
C PHE A 193 5.78 -2.83 -19.31
N LEU A 194 6.49 -1.83 -18.78
CA LEU A 194 5.92 -0.75 -17.99
C LEU A 194 4.98 0.16 -18.82
N LYS A 195 5.18 0.23 -20.14
CA LYS A 195 4.33 0.99 -21.07
C LYS A 195 2.97 0.36 -21.34
N LYS A 196 2.68 -0.85 -20.85
CA LYS A 196 1.40 -1.49 -21.11
C LYS A 196 0.27 -0.63 -20.51
N PRO A 197 -0.73 -0.27 -21.34
CA PRO A 197 -1.76 0.68 -20.96
C PRO A 197 -2.54 0.18 -19.78
#